data_AF-A0A9P4P978-F1
#
_entry.id   AF-A0A9P4P978-F1
#
_cell.length_a   1.000
_cell.length_b   1.000
_cell.length_c   1.000
_cell.angle_alpha   90.00
_cell.angle_beta   90.00
_cell.angle_gamma   90.00
#
_symmetry.space_group_name_H-M   'P 1'
#
loop_
_entity.id
_entity.type
_entity.pdbx_description
1 polymer ?
#
loop_
_entity_poly.entity_id
_entity_poly.type
_entity_poly.pdbx_seq_one_letter_code
_entity_poly.pdbx_strand_id
1 'polypeptide(L)'
;CGACKKTANLVCDGCKNMTYCSSKCQEKDKPVHDILCSSFQHFQKRPGPEFYRGIYFPEQGGVPYFVWLEAEGSPWYQNLAQSTTDRLLGDGYWRTLDFDDDKRFARTFAHQLSIYHRADFLLDGSGINACLAQFVGPQLAHHWRGPFFATSRKYKDMELDYGVVE
;
A
#
# COMPACT_ATOMS: atom_id res chain seq x y z
N CYS A 1 0.30 1.80 17.85
CA CYS A 1 1.61 2.44 17.60
C CYS A 1 2.16 1.91 16.27
N GLY A 2 2.75 2.76 15.43
CA GLY A 2 3.38 2.34 14.17
C GLY A 2 4.59 1.42 14.36
N ALA A 3 5.26 1.49 15.52
CA ALA A 3 6.54 0.80 15.76
C ALA A 3 6.48 -0.33 16.81
N CYS A 4 5.35 -0.55 17.48
CA CYS A 4 5.17 -1.60 18.49
C CYS A 4 3.68 -1.91 18.78
N LYS A 5 3.42 -2.87 19.68
CA LYS A 5 2.06 -3.33 20.03
C LYS A 5 1.28 -2.42 20.99
N LYS A 6 1.91 -1.39 21.55
CA LYS A 6 1.26 -0.52 22.55
C LYS A 6 0.25 0.43 21.91
N THR A 7 -0.78 0.79 22.67
CA THR A 7 -1.71 1.87 22.35
C THR A 7 -0.94 3.17 22.11
N ALA A 8 -1.35 3.93 21.09
CA ALA A 8 -0.65 5.11 20.63
C ALA A 8 -1.53 6.35 20.73
N ASN A 9 -0.99 7.39 21.36
CA ASN A 9 -1.67 8.67 21.56
C ASN A 9 -0.84 9.85 21.02
N LEU A 10 0.43 9.63 20.68
CA LEU A 10 1.30 10.65 20.09
C LEU A 10 1.10 10.64 18.57
N VAL A 11 0.52 11.69 18.02
CA VAL A 11 0.29 11.83 16.57
C VAL A 11 1.55 12.42 15.92
N CYS A 12 1.96 11.91 14.77
CA CYS A 12 3.05 12.49 13.99
C CYS A 12 2.71 13.92 13.54
N ASP A 13 3.56 14.89 13.85
CA ASP A 13 3.30 16.29 13.51
C ASP A 13 3.41 16.62 12.02
N GLY A 14 4.15 15.83 11.24
CA GLY A 14 4.25 16.02 9.79
C GLY A 14 2.98 15.59 9.06
N CYS A 15 2.68 14.30 9.07
CA CYS A 15 1.56 13.75 8.30
C CYS A 15 0.19 13.79 9.02
N LYS A 16 0.17 13.96 10.34
CA LYS A 16 -1.04 13.87 11.18
C LYS A 16 -1.86 12.58 10.97
N ASN A 17 -1.22 11.52 10.46
CA ASN A 17 -1.87 10.25 10.08
C ASN A 17 -1.29 9.02 10.77
N MET A 18 -0.01 9.04 11.15
CA MET A 18 0.62 7.98 11.93
C MET A 18 0.64 8.30 13.42
N THR A 19 0.46 7.30 14.28
CA THR A 19 0.49 7.45 15.74
C THR A 19 1.50 6.52 16.42
N TYR A 20 2.13 7.02 17.48
CA TYR A 20 3.13 6.33 18.27
C TYR A 20 2.76 6.33 19.77
N CYS A 21 3.29 5.36 20.52
CA CYS A 21 3.12 5.35 21.98
C CYS A 21 4.14 6.25 22.70
N SER A 22 5.22 6.65 22.02
CA SER A 22 6.28 7.51 22.54
C SER A 22 7.16 8.05 21.43
N SER A 23 7.92 9.13 21.70
CA SER A 23 8.91 9.69 20.77
C SER A 23 9.98 8.66 20.38
N LYS A 24 10.39 7.79 21.30
CA LYS A 24 11.31 6.67 21.00
C LYS A 24 10.77 5.74 19.92
N CYS A 25 9.45 5.48 19.91
CA CYS A 25 8.84 4.67 18.85
C CYS A 25 8.76 5.42 17.52
N GLN A 26 8.52 6.74 17.56
CA GLN A 26 8.56 7.59 16.38
C GLN A 26 9.96 7.64 15.76
N GLU A 27 11.00 7.85 16.58
CA GLU A 27 12.41 7.83 16.15
C GLU A 27 12.81 6.48 15.55
N LYS A 28 12.34 5.37 16.13
CA LYS A 28 12.58 4.02 15.60
C LYS A 28 11.97 3.81 14.21
N ASP A 29 10.79 4.39 13.95
CA ASP A 29 10.09 4.26 12.67
C ASP A 29 10.55 5.27 11.62
N LYS A 30 11.19 6.36 12.07
CA LYS A 30 11.63 7.50 11.27
C LYS A 30 12.29 7.12 9.93
N PRO A 31 13.24 6.16 9.84
CA PRO A 31 13.88 5.83 8.57
C PRO A 31 12.92 5.35 7.48
N VAL A 32 11.82 4.69 7.85
CA VAL A 32 10.79 4.21 6.91
C VAL A 32 9.67 5.23 6.77
N HIS A 33 9.26 5.84 7.89
CA HIS A 33 8.16 6.80 7.91
C HIS A 33 8.45 8.05 7.08
N ASP A 34 9.68 8.59 7.18
CA ASP A 34 10.06 9.84 6.52
C ASP A 34 9.98 9.76 4.98
N ILE A 35 10.10 8.56 4.41
CA ILE A 35 10.03 8.32 2.97
C ILE A 35 8.73 8.91 2.38
N LEU A 36 7.62 8.80 3.13
CA LEU A 36 6.29 9.22 2.70
C LEU A 36 5.64 10.29 3.60
N CYS A 37 6.19 10.54 4.79
CA CYS A 37 5.55 11.40 5.78
C CYS A 37 5.27 12.82 5.25
N SER A 38 6.26 13.45 4.62
CA SER A 38 6.16 14.82 4.13
C SER A 38 5.21 14.95 2.93
N SER A 39 5.19 13.95 2.05
CA SER A 39 4.32 13.95 0.86
C SER A 39 2.85 13.70 1.19
N PHE A 40 2.56 13.12 2.36
CA PHE A 40 1.19 12.80 2.77
C PHE A 40 0.27 14.02 2.78
N GLN A 41 0.70 15.16 3.34
CA GLN A 41 -0.13 16.37 3.42
C GLN A 41 -0.56 16.88 2.04
N HIS A 42 0.27 16.67 1.03
CA HIS A 42 -0.01 17.04 -0.36
C HIS A 42 -0.88 16.01 -1.09
N PHE A 43 -1.22 14.89 -0.44
CA PHE A 43 -1.96 13.77 -1.00
C PHE A 43 -3.28 13.46 -0.26
N GLN A 44 -3.98 14.50 0.19
CA GLN A 44 -5.25 14.35 0.93
C GLN A 44 -6.48 14.35 0.03
N LYS A 45 -6.46 15.12 -1.07
CA LYS A 45 -7.63 15.29 -1.93
C LYS A 45 -7.82 14.07 -2.82
N ARG A 46 -8.80 13.24 -2.45
CA ARG A 46 -9.29 12.10 -3.23
C ARG A 46 -9.99 12.61 -4.52
N PRO A 47 -9.67 12.08 -5.72
CA PRO A 47 -10.27 12.54 -6.98
C PRO A 47 -11.77 12.27 -7.09
N GLY A 48 -12.22 11.13 -6.55
CA GLY A 48 -13.63 10.72 -6.56
C GLY A 48 -13.86 9.50 -5.65
N PRO A 49 -15.12 9.09 -5.45
CA PRO A 49 -15.48 8.00 -4.52
C PRO A 49 -14.84 6.66 -4.88
N GLU A 50 -14.62 6.41 -6.18
CA GLU A 50 -14.02 5.17 -6.69
C GLU A 50 -12.50 5.10 -6.54
N PHE A 51 -11.85 6.18 -6.09
CA PHE A 51 -10.39 6.18 -5.95
C PHE A 51 -9.99 5.78 -4.53
N TYR A 52 -8.99 4.93 -4.34
CA TYR A 52 -8.38 4.67 -3.03
C TYR A 52 -6.87 4.90 -3.08
N ARG A 53 -6.26 5.07 -1.91
CA ARG A 53 -4.84 5.43 -1.82
C ARG A 53 -3.97 4.18 -1.87
N GLY A 54 -2.96 4.20 -2.71
CA GLY A 54 -1.87 3.21 -2.72
C GLY A 54 -0.51 3.88 -2.55
N ILE A 55 0.52 3.04 -2.46
CA ILE A 55 1.93 3.42 -2.50
C ILE A 55 2.56 2.71 -3.70
N TYR A 56 3.12 3.45 -4.63
CA TYR A 56 3.75 2.92 -5.83
C TYR A 56 5.27 2.93 -5.72
N PHE A 57 5.89 1.86 -6.24
CA PHE A 57 7.32 1.61 -6.24
C PHE A 57 7.80 1.52 -7.70
N PRO A 58 8.23 2.64 -8.30
CA PRO A 58 8.77 2.65 -9.67
C PRO A 58 10.00 1.74 -9.81
N GLU A 59 10.11 1.01 -10.91
CA GLU A 59 11.25 0.11 -11.14
C GLU A 59 12.58 0.85 -11.23
N GLN A 60 12.59 1.97 -11.96
CA GLN A 60 13.82 2.68 -12.38
C GLN A 60 14.43 3.59 -11.28
N GLY A 61 13.99 3.45 -10.02
CA GLY A 61 14.51 4.21 -8.88
C GLY A 61 13.62 5.38 -8.44
N GLY A 62 14.20 6.35 -7.73
CA GLY A 62 13.43 7.40 -7.05
C GLY A 62 12.79 6.90 -5.76
N VAL A 63 11.96 7.71 -5.08
CA VAL A 63 11.31 7.30 -3.82
C VAL A 63 9.90 6.74 -4.08
N PRO A 64 9.38 5.84 -3.24
CA PRO A 64 7.98 5.44 -3.29
C PRO A 64 7.10 6.66 -3.07
N TYR A 65 5.93 6.68 -3.69
CA TYR A 65 5.02 7.81 -3.58
C TYR A 65 3.56 7.37 -3.56
N PHE A 66 2.71 8.22 -2.99
CA PHE A 66 1.28 7.97 -2.95
C PHE A 66 0.66 8.09 -4.33
N VAL A 67 -0.29 7.21 -4.63
CA VAL A 67 -1.07 7.25 -5.86
C VAL A 67 -2.55 7.04 -5.55
N TRP A 68 -3.40 7.57 -6.41
CA TRP A 68 -4.82 7.25 -6.41
C TRP A 68 -5.03 6.07 -7.37
N LEU A 69 -5.67 5.05 -6.84
CA LEU A 69 -5.99 3.80 -7.51
C LEU A 69 -7.48 3.81 -7.81
N GLU A 70 -7.86 3.80 -9.08
CA GLU A 70 -9.25 3.78 -9.49
C GLU A 70 -9.79 2.36 -9.32
N ALA A 71 -10.92 2.24 -8.64
CA ALA A 71 -11.69 1.02 -8.57
C ALA A 71 -12.74 1.00 -9.69
N GLU A 72 -13.03 -0.17 -10.23
CA GLU A 72 -14.14 -0.38 -11.14
C GLU A 72 -14.99 -1.57 -10.67
N GLY A 73 -16.24 -1.62 -11.12
CA GLY A 73 -17.16 -2.72 -10.80
C GLY A 73 -18.30 -2.29 -9.89
N SER A 74 -18.96 -3.28 -9.29
CA SER A 74 -20.17 -3.05 -8.52
C SER A 74 -19.84 -2.71 -7.06
N PRO A 75 -20.79 -2.13 -6.30
CA PRO A 75 -20.62 -1.92 -4.86
C PRO A 75 -20.23 -3.18 -4.07
N TRP A 76 -20.54 -4.36 -4.61
CA TRP A 76 -20.33 -5.69 -4.04
C TRP A 76 -19.02 -6.34 -4.47
N TYR A 77 -18.48 -5.91 -5.62
CA TYR A 77 -17.24 -6.42 -6.19
C TYR A 77 -16.55 -5.30 -6.95
N GLN A 78 -15.70 -4.55 -6.24
CA GLN A 78 -14.84 -3.58 -6.90
C GLN A 78 -13.47 -4.20 -7.13
N ASN A 79 -13.07 -4.25 -8.39
CA ASN A 79 -11.73 -4.54 -8.83
C ASN A 79 -10.93 -3.26 -8.97
N LEU A 80 -9.63 -3.39 -9.16
CA LEU A 80 -8.82 -2.28 -9.64
C LEU A 80 -9.11 -2.07 -11.14
N ALA A 81 -9.29 -0.82 -11.55
CA ALA A 81 -9.52 -0.49 -12.95
C ALA A 81 -8.34 -0.92 -13.81
N GLN A 82 -8.61 -1.52 -14.97
CA GLN A 82 -7.57 -1.92 -15.92
C GLN A 82 -6.67 -0.73 -16.31
N SER A 83 -7.27 0.46 -16.47
CA SER A 83 -6.53 1.72 -16.70
C SER A 83 -5.47 2.01 -15.64
N THR A 84 -5.72 1.61 -14.38
CA THR A 84 -4.76 1.79 -13.30
C THR A 84 -3.66 0.75 -13.34
N THR A 85 -3.97 -0.52 -13.63
CA THR A 85 -2.93 -1.55 -13.78
C THR A 85 -2.04 -1.26 -14.99
N ASP A 86 -2.60 -0.89 -16.13
CA ASP A 86 -1.85 -0.55 -17.33
C ASP A 86 -0.92 0.64 -17.08
N ARG A 87 -1.42 1.69 -16.41
CA ARG A 87 -0.63 2.88 -16.09
C ARG A 87 0.53 2.62 -15.12
N LEU A 88 0.35 1.74 -14.14
CA LEU A 88 1.32 1.54 -13.07
C LEU A 88 2.23 0.32 -13.30
N LEU A 89 1.71 -0.73 -13.91
CA LEU A 89 2.43 -2.00 -14.12
C LEU A 89 2.77 -2.25 -15.59
N GLY A 90 2.18 -1.49 -16.52
CA GLY A 90 2.35 -1.71 -17.96
C GLY A 90 1.66 -2.99 -18.46
N ASP A 91 1.92 -3.31 -19.72
CA ASP A 91 1.33 -4.46 -20.42
C ASP A 91 1.90 -5.78 -19.90
N GLY A 92 1.05 -6.70 -19.47
CA GLY A 92 1.50 -8.03 -19.03
C GLY A 92 0.60 -8.67 -17.99
N TYR A 93 1.07 -9.78 -17.43
CA TYR A 93 0.38 -10.47 -16.35
C TYR A 93 0.83 -9.94 -15.00
N TRP A 94 -0.12 -9.46 -14.21
CA TRP A 94 0.11 -9.08 -12.83
C TRP A 94 -0.57 -10.08 -11.87
N ARG A 95 -0.08 -10.12 -10.64
CA ARG A 95 -0.67 -10.88 -9.53
C ARG A 95 -0.75 -10.02 -8.28
N THR A 96 -1.56 -10.48 -7.34
CA THR A 96 -1.74 -9.87 -6.03
C THR A 96 -1.21 -10.80 -4.95
N LEU A 97 -0.47 -10.23 -3.99
CA LEU A 97 -0.14 -10.86 -2.71
C LEU A 97 -0.96 -10.18 -1.61
N ASP A 98 -1.75 -10.97 -0.89
CA ASP A 98 -2.66 -10.48 0.14
C ASP A 98 -2.17 -10.81 1.55
N PHE A 99 -2.37 -9.86 2.46
CA PHE A 99 -1.95 -9.94 3.86
C PHE A 99 -3.05 -9.38 4.76
N ASP A 100 -3.50 -10.20 5.70
CA ASP A 100 -4.52 -9.82 6.69
C ASP A 100 -3.93 -9.56 8.08
N ASP A 101 -2.64 -9.86 8.26
CA ASP A 101 -1.94 -9.75 9.54
C ASP A 101 -0.54 -9.12 9.45
N ASP A 102 -0.22 -8.35 10.48
CA ASP A 102 1.11 -7.83 10.73
C ASP A 102 1.87 -8.85 11.58
N LYS A 103 2.61 -9.76 10.93
CA LYS A 103 3.40 -10.78 11.61
C LYS A 103 4.47 -10.20 12.53
N ARG A 104 4.97 -8.98 12.26
CA ARG A 104 5.97 -8.30 13.11
C ARG A 104 5.39 -7.98 14.48
N PHE A 105 4.11 -7.62 14.54
CA PHE A 105 3.43 -7.25 15.77
C PHE A 105 2.35 -8.24 16.21
N ALA A 106 2.16 -9.35 15.49
CA ALA A 106 1.09 -10.33 15.69
C ALA A 106 -0.27 -9.65 15.93
N ARG A 107 -0.68 -8.80 15.00
CA ARG A 107 -1.96 -8.09 15.01
C ARG A 107 -2.64 -8.27 13.65
N THR A 108 -3.96 -8.43 13.64
CA THR A 108 -4.74 -8.37 12.40
C THR A 108 -4.80 -6.93 11.93
N PHE A 109 -4.67 -6.70 10.63
CA PHE A 109 -4.94 -5.38 10.06
C PHE A 109 -6.44 -5.10 10.07
N ALA A 110 -6.82 -3.84 10.23
CA ALA A 110 -8.22 -3.42 10.05
C ALA A 110 -8.67 -3.49 8.57
N HIS A 111 -7.71 -3.60 7.66
CA HIS A 111 -7.87 -3.62 6.21
C HIS A 111 -6.96 -4.70 5.65
N GLN A 112 -7.40 -5.43 4.62
CA GLN A 112 -6.53 -6.30 3.86
C GLN A 112 -5.48 -5.44 3.15
N LEU A 113 -4.21 -5.80 3.29
CA LEU A 113 -3.11 -5.22 2.54
C LEU A 113 -2.89 -6.08 1.30
N SER A 114 -2.85 -5.46 0.13
CA SER A 114 -2.62 -6.13 -1.15
C SER A 114 -1.43 -5.50 -1.85
N ILE A 115 -0.53 -6.33 -2.37
CA ILE A 115 0.59 -5.89 -3.21
C ILE A 115 0.38 -6.42 -4.62
N TYR A 116 0.24 -5.51 -5.57
CA TYR A 116 0.11 -5.82 -6.99
C TYR A 116 1.47 -5.73 -7.66
N HIS A 117 1.88 -6.82 -8.31
CA HIS A 117 3.21 -6.92 -8.91
C HIS A 117 3.16 -7.65 -10.26
N ARG A 118 4.18 -7.41 -11.09
CA ARG A 118 4.43 -8.19 -12.32
C ARG A 118 4.62 -9.67 -11.97
N ALA A 119 3.91 -10.55 -12.66
CA ALA A 119 4.03 -12.01 -12.48
C ALA A 119 4.86 -12.66 -13.60
N ASP A 120 5.04 -11.95 -14.70
CA ASP A 120 5.82 -12.30 -15.87
C ASP A 120 7.27 -11.79 -15.82
N PHE A 121 7.75 -11.33 -14.65
CA PHE A 121 9.10 -10.77 -14.48
C PHE A 121 10.24 -11.72 -14.89
N LEU A 122 9.98 -13.03 -14.95
CA LEU A 122 10.93 -14.04 -15.43
C LEU A 122 10.95 -14.19 -16.95
N LEU A 123 9.92 -13.69 -17.64
CA LEU A 123 9.69 -13.79 -19.08
C LEU A 123 9.99 -12.48 -19.81
N ASP A 124 9.73 -11.33 -19.17
CA ASP A 124 9.86 -10.00 -19.77
C ASP A 124 11.22 -9.31 -19.52
N GLY A 125 12.09 -9.93 -18.72
CA GLY A 125 13.41 -9.39 -18.39
C GLY A 125 13.41 -8.29 -17.32
N SER A 126 12.32 -8.11 -16.57
CA SER A 126 12.21 -7.12 -15.49
C SER A 126 13.40 -7.19 -14.52
N GLY A 127 13.99 -6.01 -14.26
CA GLY A 127 15.12 -5.83 -13.36
C GLY A 127 14.69 -5.82 -11.90
N ILE A 128 15.66 -5.87 -10.98
CA ILE A 128 15.40 -5.62 -9.56
C ILE A 128 14.83 -4.20 -9.42
N ASN A 129 13.75 -4.05 -8.64
CA ASN A 129 13.15 -2.75 -8.38
C ASN A 129 14.14 -1.85 -7.63
N ALA A 130 14.72 -0.87 -8.32
CA ALA A 130 15.75 0.00 -7.77
C ALA A 130 15.19 0.94 -6.69
N CYS A 131 13.91 1.30 -6.78
CA CYS A 131 13.23 2.08 -5.75
C CYS A 131 13.23 1.33 -4.41
N LEU A 132 12.84 0.06 -4.39
CA LEU A 132 12.86 -0.74 -3.17
C LEU A 132 14.29 -1.02 -2.69
N ALA A 133 15.19 -1.36 -3.62
CA ALA A 133 16.56 -1.78 -3.31
C ALA A 133 17.36 -0.73 -2.51
N GLN A 134 17.09 0.57 -2.70
CA GLN A 134 17.80 1.61 -1.94
C GLN A 134 17.43 1.64 -0.44
N PHE A 135 16.25 1.13 -0.05
CA PHE A 135 15.78 1.16 1.35
C PHE A 135 16.05 -0.13 2.10
N VAL A 136 15.94 -1.28 1.42
CA VAL A 136 16.08 -2.60 2.04
C VAL A 136 17.36 -3.34 1.60
N GLY A 137 18.11 -2.77 0.66
CA GLY A 137 19.28 -3.38 0.05
C GLY A 137 18.91 -4.38 -1.06
N PRO A 138 19.83 -4.62 -2.02
CA PRO A 138 19.60 -5.52 -3.15
C PRO A 138 19.34 -6.97 -2.71
N GLN A 139 19.93 -7.39 -1.59
CA GLN A 139 19.74 -8.74 -1.05
C GLN A 139 18.32 -9.01 -0.56
N LEU A 140 17.57 -8.00 -0.12
CA LEU A 140 16.16 -8.18 0.25
C LEU A 140 15.22 -7.85 -0.92
N ALA A 141 15.63 -6.96 -1.82
CA ALA A 141 14.82 -6.56 -2.97
C ALA A 141 14.84 -7.55 -4.15
N HIS A 142 15.74 -8.55 -4.19
CA HIS A 142 15.93 -9.41 -5.37
C HIS A 142 14.70 -10.19 -5.86
N HIS A 143 13.71 -10.43 -4.99
CA HIS A 143 12.43 -11.06 -5.35
C HIS A 143 11.41 -10.07 -5.97
N TRP A 144 11.65 -8.77 -5.84
CA TRP A 144 10.77 -7.71 -6.33
C TRP A 144 11.35 -7.15 -7.61
N ARG A 145 10.75 -7.52 -8.74
CA ARG A 145 11.18 -7.14 -10.08
C ARG A 145 10.10 -6.37 -10.80
N GLY A 146 10.51 -5.39 -11.60
CA GLY A 146 9.58 -4.47 -12.25
C GLY A 146 8.90 -3.52 -11.27
N PRO A 147 7.92 -2.73 -11.74
CA PRO A 147 7.11 -1.86 -10.90
C PRO A 147 6.09 -2.67 -10.08
N PHE A 148 5.71 -2.13 -8.93
CA PHE A 148 4.64 -2.68 -8.10
C PHE A 148 3.98 -1.59 -7.26
N PHE A 149 2.80 -1.86 -6.71
CA PHE A 149 2.19 -0.98 -5.70
C PHE A 149 1.52 -1.78 -4.58
N ALA A 150 1.48 -1.15 -3.41
CA ALA A 150 0.75 -1.66 -2.25
C ALA A 150 -0.51 -0.82 -2.01
N THR A 151 -1.57 -1.47 -1.56
CA THR A 151 -2.82 -0.82 -1.16
C THR A 151 -3.37 -1.48 0.10
N SER A 152 -4.17 -0.74 0.86
CA SER A 152 -4.97 -1.29 1.94
C SER A 152 -6.45 -1.04 1.66
N ARG A 153 -7.28 -2.08 1.71
CA ARG A 153 -8.72 -1.94 1.52
C ARG A 153 -9.46 -2.67 2.64
N LYS A 154 -10.48 -2.02 3.20
CA LYS A 154 -11.47 -2.76 3.98
C LYS A 154 -12.17 -3.66 2.97
N TYR A 155 -12.12 -4.98 3.14
CA TYR A 155 -13.16 -5.82 2.55
C TYR A 155 -14.45 -5.17 3.02
N LYS A 156 -15.29 -4.64 2.12
CA LYS A 156 -16.61 -4.19 2.56
C LYS A 156 -17.20 -5.42 3.21
N ASP A 157 -17.54 -5.29 4.49
CA ASP A 157 -18.27 -6.30 5.21
C ASP A 157 -19.38 -6.74 4.26
N MET A 158 -19.43 -8.03 3.91
CA MET A 158 -20.63 -8.63 3.35
C MET A 158 -21.68 -8.66 4.48
N GLU A 159 -22.02 -7.49 5.04
CA GLU A 159 -23.34 -7.27 5.57
C GLU A 159 -24.25 -7.30 4.35
N LEU A 160 -24.62 -8.53 3.98
CA LEU A 160 -25.84 -8.80 3.26
C LEU A 160 -26.95 -8.27 4.16
N ASP A 161 -27.25 -6.98 4.01
CA ASP A 161 -28.56 -6.46 4.41
C ASP A 161 -29.56 -7.11 3.44
N TYR A 162 -29.89 -8.37 3.73
CA TYR A 162 -31.14 -8.95 3.27
C TYR A 162 -32.20 -8.09 3.95
N GLY A 163 -32.55 -6.97 3.29
CA GLY A 163 -33.68 -6.15 3.67
C GLY A 163 -34.83 -7.10 3.92
N VAL A 164 -35.21 -7.22 5.20
CA VAL A 164 -36.42 -7.90 5.58
C VAL A 164 -37.51 -7.06 4.96
N VAL A 165 -38.08 -7.59 3.88
CA VAL A 165 -39.30 -7.06 3.31
C VAL A 165 -40.39 -7.40 4.34
N GLU A 166 -40.72 -6.44 5.19
CA GLU A 166 -41.96 -6.47 5.99
C GLU A 166 -43.18 -6.28 5.07
#